data_AF-L7U105-F1
#
_entry.id   AF-L7U105-F1
#
_cell.length_a   1.000
_cell.length_b   1.000
_cell.length_c   1.000
_cell.angle_alpha   90.00
_cell.angle_beta   90.00
_cell.angle_gamma   90.00
#
_symmetry.space_group_name_H-M   'P 1'
#
loop_
_entity.id
_entity.type
_entity.pdbx_description
1 polymer ?
#
loop_
_entity_poly.entity_id
_entity_poly.type
_entity_poly.pdbx_seq_one_letter_code
_entity_poly.pdbx_strand_id
1 'polypeptide(L)'
;MRRLPSLVSCCVLLLVATSASAASSEVSGPWTSSRREKAPDTLHLNLSHTGEDDDDRGQMGFSESRAAFQGLPTADGPATFSLQREAGLFSFTGAFQDGAGAGHYRFAPSERYAKDMAALGYPKLSAFHHFQLATTNVTPQRVKDLAALGHKDLPLEKLFMVGIFNVSPEYVREMAKAGYDKLSIDELVQGRIHNVTPQRVKDMATAGYPNLAWEDVVAMAIHGVTPEYVREVRSMGYAHTDADQIVALRIHGITLEYAKEMRGLGFKALSAEDLTALRIHGVSTAFVKEMRGMGFKDLEAEDFTALRIHGVTSAFVKEMRDLGFKEITHEELVSFRIHGVTSDFVKKLRDAGYTKITPEELVRLRIHGIDETFMRSMSRGESKSPGK
;
A
#
# COMPACT_ATOMS: atom_id res chain seq x y z
N MET A 1 -103.08 -7.61 -7.67
CA MET A 1 -101.97 -8.48 -8.09
C MET A 1 -101.20 -7.82 -9.23
N ARG A 2 -99.88 -7.97 -9.19
CA ARG A 2 -98.85 -7.61 -10.19
C ARG A 2 -98.34 -6.16 -10.18
N ARG A 3 -97.02 -6.11 -9.98
CA ARG A 3 -96.11 -5.00 -9.71
C ARG A 3 -95.50 -4.50 -11.03
N LEU A 4 -95.27 -3.19 -11.13
CA LEU A 4 -94.38 -2.58 -12.13
C LEU A 4 -92.93 -2.62 -11.60
N PRO A 5 -91.92 -2.99 -12.40
CA PRO A 5 -90.52 -2.82 -12.01
C PRO A 5 -90.05 -1.39 -12.34
N SER A 6 -89.39 -0.77 -11.37
CA SER A 6 -88.78 0.55 -11.44
C SER A 6 -87.35 0.44 -12.00
N LEU A 7 -87.05 1.29 -12.98
CA LEU A 7 -85.71 1.49 -13.55
C LEU A 7 -84.82 2.16 -12.49
N VAL A 8 -83.81 1.46 -11.99
CA VAL A 8 -82.74 2.05 -11.17
C VAL A 8 -81.56 2.36 -12.10
N SER A 9 -81.37 3.66 -12.36
CA SER A 9 -80.19 4.23 -13.00
C SER A 9 -79.00 4.11 -12.05
N CYS A 10 -77.95 3.42 -12.48
CA CYS A 10 -76.72 3.22 -11.72
C CYS A 10 -75.70 4.30 -12.11
N CYS A 11 -75.56 5.34 -11.29
CA CYS A 11 -74.49 6.32 -11.41
C CYS A 11 -73.17 5.70 -10.93
N VAL A 12 -72.25 5.44 -11.85
CA VAL A 12 -70.85 5.09 -11.56
C VAL A 12 -70.11 6.38 -11.18
N LEU A 13 -69.75 6.51 -9.90
CA LEU A 13 -68.79 7.51 -9.42
C LEU A 13 -67.36 6.97 -9.62
N LEU A 14 -66.68 7.49 -10.63
CA LEU A 14 -65.23 7.31 -10.83
C LEU A 14 -64.49 8.15 -9.78
N LEU A 15 -64.05 7.50 -8.70
CA LEU A 15 -63.06 8.05 -7.78
C LEU A 15 -61.68 7.95 -8.46
N VAL A 16 -61.25 9.04 -9.09
CA VAL A 16 -59.84 9.23 -9.45
C VAL A 16 -59.10 9.51 -8.15
N ALA A 17 -58.53 8.47 -7.55
CA ALA A 17 -57.56 8.62 -6.48
C ALA A 17 -56.29 9.23 -7.09
N THR A 18 -56.15 10.55 -7.01
CA THR A 18 -54.86 11.21 -7.19
C THR A 18 -53.98 10.82 -6.01
N SER A 19 -53.21 9.75 -6.19
CA SER A 19 -52.08 9.44 -5.30
C SER A 19 -51.09 10.59 -5.41
N ALA A 20 -51.15 11.53 -4.48
CA ALA A 20 -50.03 12.43 -4.24
C ALA A 20 -48.85 11.53 -3.85
N SER A 21 -47.88 11.38 -4.75
CA SER A 21 -46.62 10.73 -4.41
C SER A 21 -45.95 11.60 -3.35
N ALA A 22 -45.98 11.18 -2.10
CA ALA A 22 -44.92 11.57 -1.19
C ALA A 22 -43.62 11.15 -1.89
N ALA A 23 -42.79 12.12 -2.28
CA ALA A 23 -41.46 11.82 -2.77
C ALA A 23 -40.78 10.99 -1.68
N SER A 24 -40.57 9.71 -1.96
CA SER A 24 -40.08 8.80 -0.95
C SER A 24 -38.63 9.14 -0.68
N SER A 25 -38.31 9.31 0.60
CA SER A 25 -36.96 9.32 1.14
C SER A 25 -36.33 7.91 1.03
N GLU A 26 -36.44 7.28 -0.14
CA GLU A 26 -35.97 5.93 -0.42
C GLU A 26 -34.66 6.01 -1.18
N VAL A 27 -33.63 5.37 -0.63
CA VAL A 27 -32.38 5.17 -1.36
C VAL A 27 -32.61 4.05 -2.37
N SER A 28 -32.34 4.31 -3.63
CA SER A 28 -32.49 3.33 -4.71
C SER A 28 -31.47 3.56 -5.79
N GLY A 29 -31.25 2.55 -6.61
CA GLY A 29 -30.28 2.65 -7.70
C GLY A 29 -30.02 1.31 -8.37
N PRO A 30 -29.11 1.27 -9.35
CA PRO A 30 -28.72 0.03 -9.97
C PRO A 30 -27.83 -0.78 -9.03
N TRP A 31 -27.96 -2.11 -9.10
CA TRP A 31 -27.03 -3.05 -8.48
C TRP A 31 -26.39 -3.93 -9.53
N THR A 32 -25.18 -4.39 -9.23
CA THR A 32 -24.51 -5.47 -9.96
C THR A 32 -23.98 -6.51 -8.99
N SER A 33 -23.77 -7.72 -9.49
CA SER A 33 -23.14 -8.81 -8.78
C SER A 33 -22.26 -9.61 -9.72
N SER A 34 -21.19 -10.18 -9.19
CA SER A 34 -20.31 -11.08 -9.92
C SER A 34 -20.03 -12.32 -9.09
N ARG A 35 -19.89 -13.47 -9.76
CA ARG A 35 -19.42 -14.71 -9.13
C ARG A 35 -18.00 -14.49 -8.60
N ARG A 36 -17.75 -14.93 -7.35
CA ARG A 36 -16.40 -15.03 -6.79
C ARG A 36 -16.04 -16.50 -6.65
N GLU A 37 -15.08 -16.98 -7.46
CA GLU A 37 -14.68 -18.40 -7.50
C GLU A 37 -14.24 -18.94 -6.13
N LYS A 38 -13.54 -18.12 -5.34
CA LYS A 38 -13.02 -18.49 -4.02
C LYS A 38 -14.07 -18.46 -2.90
N ALA A 39 -15.31 -18.03 -3.18
CA ALA A 39 -16.39 -17.92 -2.19
C ALA A 39 -17.78 -18.18 -2.83
N PRO A 40 -18.05 -19.42 -3.29
CA PRO A 40 -19.26 -19.74 -4.06
C PRO A 40 -20.57 -19.54 -3.28
N ASP A 41 -20.54 -19.69 -1.95
CA ASP A 41 -21.71 -19.53 -1.08
C ASP A 41 -21.98 -18.08 -0.66
N THR A 42 -21.23 -17.13 -1.23
CA THR A 42 -21.37 -15.69 -0.95
C THR A 42 -21.83 -14.96 -2.19
N LEU A 43 -22.81 -14.06 -2.04
CA LEU A 43 -23.17 -13.11 -3.07
C LEU A 43 -22.45 -11.79 -2.79
N HIS A 44 -21.68 -11.31 -3.77
CA HIS A 44 -21.11 -9.98 -3.73
C HIS A 44 -22.01 -9.02 -4.50
N LEU A 45 -22.47 -7.95 -3.85
CA LEU A 45 -23.28 -6.91 -4.44
C LEU A 45 -22.50 -5.60 -4.48
N ASN A 46 -22.65 -4.85 -5.56
CA ASN A 46 -22.25 -3.45 -5.67
C ASN A 46 -23.49 -2.62 -5.99
N LEU A 47 -23.77 -1.63 -5.14
CA LEU A 47 -24.93 -0.77 -5.20
C LEU A 47 -24.47 0.63 -5.59
N SER A 48 -24.92 1.13 -6.74
CA SER A 48 -24.73 2.54 -7.06
C SER A 48 -25.81 3.37 -6.37
N HIS A 49 -25.46 4.55 -5.90
CA HIS A 49 -26.40 5.47 -5.26
C HIS A 49 -26.10 6.92 -5.66
N THR A 50 -27.11 7.77 -5.56
CA THR A 50 -26.93 9.21 -5.41
C THR A 50 -26.82 9.52 -3.93
N GLY A 51 -25.93 10.45 -3.56
CA GLY A 51 -25.70 10.91 -2.20
C GLY A 51 -26.83 11.83 -1.75
N GLU A 52 -26.56 12.64 -0.72
CA GLU A 52 -27.51 13.66 -0.28
C GLU A 52 -27.61 14.82 -1.29
N ASP A 53 -26.56 15.05 -2.08
CA ASP A 53 -26.54 15.95 -3.24
C ASP A 53 -26.63 15.14 -4.56
N ASP A 54 -27.37 15.65 -5.55
CA ASP A 54 -27.63 14.94 -6.82
C ASP A 54 -26.37 14.68 -7.68
N ASP A 55 -25.30 15.44 -7.44
CA ASP A 55 -23.99 15.27 -8.11
C ASP A 55 -23.09 14.23 -7.42
N ASP A 56 -23.42 13.83 -6.19
CA ASP A 56 -22.66 12.84 -5.42
C ASP A 56 -23.06 11.44 -5.86
N ARG A 57 -22.40 10.90 -6.89
CA ARG A 57 -22.60 9.50 -7.29
C ARG A 57 -21.54 8.61 -6.66
N GLY A 58 -22.00 7.62 -5.90
CA GLY A 58 -21.15 6.67 -5.21
C GLY A 58 -21.50 5.22 -5.52
N GLN A 59 -20.59 4.33 -5.15
CA GLN A 59 -20.78 2.89 -5.16
C GLN A 59 -20.45 2.32 -3.79
N MET A 60 -21.35 1.51 -3.24
CA MET A 60 -21.13 0.77 -2.01
C MET A 60 -21.30 -0.72 -2.28
N GLY A 61 -20.29 -1.50 -1.94
CA GLY A 61 -20.31 -2.94 -2.11
C GLY A 61 -20.27 -3.68 -0.78
N PHE A 62 -20.97 -4.80 -0.71
CA PHE A 62 -20.83 -5.74 0.40
C PHE A 62 -20.95 -7.17 -0.11
N SER A 63 -20.46 -8.09 0.71
CA SER A 63 -20.58 -9.53 0.47
C SER A 63 -21.42 -10.12 1.60
N GLU A 64 -22.34 -11.01 1.27
CA GLU A 64 -23.18 -11.67 2.26
C GLU A 64 -23.45 -13.12 1.86
N SER A 65 -23.68 -13.99 2.84
CA SER A 65 -24.07 -15.38 2.57
C SER A 65 -25.30 -15.42 1.67
N ARG A 66 -25.30 -16.28 0.65
CA ARG A 66 -26.46 -16.49 -0.22
C ARG A 66 -27.72 -16.86 0.58
N ALA A 67 -27.56 -17.56 1.69
CA ALA A 67 -28.65 -17.98 2.57
C ALA A 67 -29.30 -16.82 3.35
N ALA A 68 -28.63 -15.66 3.46
CA ALA A 68 -29.19 -14.48 4.13
C ALA A 68 -30.26 -13.78 3.27
N PHE A 69 -30.29 -14.06 1.97
CA PHE A 69 -31.24 -13.44 1.05
C PHE A 69 -32.52 -14.26 0.94
N GLN A 70 -33.66 -13.61 1.12
CA GLN A 70 -34.96 -14.22 0.89
C GLN A 70 -35.32 -14.14 -0.60
N GLY A 71 -35.59 -15.28 -1.22
CA GLY A 71 -36.01 -15.36 -2.63
C GLY A 71 -34.87 -15.28 -3.66
N LEU A 72 -33.60 -15.35 -3.23
CA LEU A 72 -32.46 -15.34 -4.16
C LEU A 72 -32.51 -16.57 -5.08
N PRO A 73 -32.53 -16.40 -6.42
CA PRO A 73 -32.60 -17.52 -7.33
C PRO A 73 -31.29 -18.34 -7.34
N THR A 74 -31.43 -19.63 -7.65
CA THR A 74 -30.31 -20.58 -7.80
C THR A 74 -29.95 -20.84 -9.26
N ALA A 75 -30.75 -20.36 -10.20
CA ALA A 75 -30.55 -20.48 -11.65
C ALA A 75 -30.57 -19.10 -12.31
N ASP A 76 -30.08 -19.05 -13.55
CA ASP A 76 -30.14 -17.86 -14.39
C ASP A 76 -31.59 -17.49 -14.75
N GLY A 77 -31.80 -16.21 -15.04
CA GLY A 77 -33.11 -15.65 -15.38
C GLY A 77 -33.53 -14.49 -14.45
N PRO A 78 -34.81 -14.08 -14.52
CA PRO A 78 -35.35 -13.00 -13.69
C PRO A 78 -35.17 -13.26 -12.20
N ALA A 79 -34.84 -12.20 -11.45
CA ALA A 79 -34.54 -12.25 -10.04
C ALA A 79 -35.39 -11.24 -9.26
N THR A 80 -36.00 -11.69 -8.17
CA THR A 80 -36.60 -10.82 -7.16
C THR A 80 -36.28 -11.39 -5.80
N PHE A 81 -35.52 -10.66 -5.00
CA PHE A 81 -35.03 -11.13 -3.71
C PHE A 81 -34.85 -9.95 -2.76
N SER A 82 -34.68 -10.25 -1.47
CA SER A 82 -34.52 -9.22 -0.46
C SER A 82 -33.48 -9.60 0.60
N LEU A 83 -32.97 -8.59 1.28
CA LEU A 83 -32.08 -8.74 2.42
C LEU A 83 -32.59 -7.86 3.57
N GLN A 84 -33.05 -8.50 4.64
CA GLN A 84 -33.42 -7.82 5.87
C GLN A 84 -32.18 -7.59 6.72
N ARG A 85 -31.88 -6.32 7.02
CA ARG A 85 -30.91 -5.88 8.04
C ARG A 85 -31.67 -5.20 9.17
N GLU A 86 -31.03 -5.00 10.32
CA GLU A 86 -31.67 -4.23 11.40
C GLU A 86 -31.96 -2.79 10.95
N ALA A 87 -31.03 -2.17 10.22
CA ALA A 87 -31.12 -0.79 9.71
C ALA A 87 -32.18 -0.59 8.61
N GLY A 88 -32.65 -1.66 7.96
CA GLY A 88 -33.67 -1.56 6.92
C GLY A 88 -33.75 -2.79 6.03
N LEU A 89 -34.64 -2.73 5.05
CA LEU A 89 -34.88 -3.77 4.07
C LEU A 89 -34.33 -3.35 2.72
N PHE A 90 -33.46 -4.18 2.14
CA PHE A 90 -33.12 -4.09 0.73
C PHE A 90 -34.04 -5.00 -0.08
N SER A 91 -34.62 -4.44 -1.13
CA SER A 91 -35.42 -5.16 -2.13
C SER A 91 -34.72 -5.05 -3.48
N PHE A 92 -34.52 -6.17 -4.15
CA PHE A 92 -33.79 -6.27 -5.42
C PHE A 92 -34.69 -6.84 -6.50
N THR A 93 -34.68 -6.22 -7.68
CA THR A 93 -35.23 -6.77 -8.91
C THR A 93 -34.15 -6.77 -9.98
N GLY A 94 -34.17 -7.73 -10.91
CA GLY A 94 -33.16 -7.81 -11.97
C GLY A 94 -33.13 -9.17 -12.64
N ALA A 95 -31.95 -9.60 -13.07
CA ALA A 95 -31.72 -10.94 -13.60
C ALA A 95 -30.29 -11.42 -13.30
N PHE A 96 -30.11 -12.74 -13.32
CA PHE A 96 -28.81 -13.39 -13.34
C PHE A 96 -28.56 -14.06 -14.69
N GLN A 97 -27.31 -14.04 -15.14
CA GLN A 97 -26.83 -14.76 -16.32
C GLN A 97 -25.37 -15.15 -16.10
N ASP A 98 -25.05 -16.44 -16.30
CA ASP A 98 -23.69 -16.99 -16.17
C ASP A 98 -23.02 -16.66 -14.82
N GLY A 99 -23.83 -16.57 -13.75
CA GLY A 99 -23.36 -16.23 -12.40
C GLY A 99 -23.00 -14.75 -12.18
N ALA A 100 -23.23 -13.87 -13.16
CA ALA A 100 -23.31 -12.42 -12.95
C ALA A 100 -24.78 -12.01 -12.79
N GLY A 101 -25.03 -10.88 -12.15
CA GLY A 101 -26.39 -10.35 -12.01
C GLY A 101 -26.42 -8.85 -12.01
N ALA A 102 -27.53 -8.27 -12.46
CA ALA A 102 -27.74 -6.83 -12.47
C ALA A 102 -29.22 -6.48 -12.38
N GLY A 103 -29.52 -5.28 -11.90
CA GLY A 103 -30.87 -4.77 -11.82
C GLY A 103 -30.99 -3.51 -10.98
N HIS A 104 -32.12 -3.33 -10.31
CA HIS A 104 -32.39 -2.19 -9.44
C HIS A 104 -32.69 -2.63 -8.01
N TYR A 105 -32.23 -1.84 -7.05
CA TYR A 105 -32.55 -2.03 -5.64
C TYR A 105 -33.33 -0.84 -5.12
N ARG A 106 -34.07 -1.09 -4.05
CA ARG A 106 -34.70 -0.09 -3.19
C ARG A 106 -34.37 -0.42 -1.75
N PHE A 107 -34.09 0.60 -0.96
CA PHE A 107 -33.83 0.48 0.46
C PHE A 107 -34.89 1.24 1.26
N ALA A 108 -35.53 0.53 2.19
CA ALA A 108 -36.50 1.08 3.12
C ALA A 108 -35.89 1.12 4.54
N PRO A 109 -35.67 2.32 5.13
CA PRO A 109 -35.15 2.46 6.48
C PRO A 109 -36.06 1.83 7.55
N SER A 110 -35.45 1.34 8.64
CA SER A 110 -36.15 0.77 9.79
C SER A 110 -36.41 1.80 10.89
N GLU A 111 -37.67 2.11 11.19
CA GLU A 111 -38.03 3.01 12.31
C GLU A 111 -37.56 2.48 13.67
N ARG A 112 -37.57 1.15 13.84
CA ARG A 112 -37.08 0.51 15.07
C ARG A 112 -35.59 0.80 15.25
N TYR A 113 -34.80 0.63 14.20
CA TYR A 113 -33.38 0.92 14.24
C TYR A 113 -33.10 2.40 14.51
N ALA A 114 -33.86 3.31 13.89
CA ALA A 114 -33.75 4.74 14.17
C ALA A 114 -33.97 5.05 15.67
N LYS A 115 -34.98 4.43 16.30
CA LYS A 115 -35.24 4.56 17.74
C LYS A 115 -34.12 3.98 18.60
N ASP A 116 -33.63 2.79 18.25
CA ASP A 116 -32.55 2.12 18.97
C ASP A 116 -31.24 2.93 18.88
N MET A 117 -30.91 3.48 17.71
CA MET A 117 -29.74 4.34 17.51
C MET A 117 -29.90 5.71 18.16
N ALA A 118 -31.10 6.29 18.17
CA ALA A 118 -31.37 7.53 18.90
C ALA A 118 -31.12 7.36 20.41
N ALA A 119 -31.52 6.23 20.98
CA ALA A 119 -31.23 5.89 22.38
C ALA A 119 -29.73 5.67 22.66
N LEU A 120 -28.93 5.43 21.62
CA LEU A 120 -27.46 5.32 21.68
C LEU A 120 -26.75 6.65 21.37
N GLY A 121 -27.48 7.75 21.22
CA GLY A 121 -26.89 9.08 20.97
C GLY A 121 -26.87 9.52 19.50
N TYR A 122 -27.53 8.80 18.59
CA TYR A 122 -27.60 9.12 17.16
C TYR A 122 -29.03 9.48 16.72
N PRO A 123 -29.63 10.60 17.19
CA PRO A 123 -31.05 10.89 17.01
C PRO A 123 -31.45 11.36 15.61
N LYS A 124 -30.48 11.66 14.73
CA LYS A 124 -30.71 12.30 13.42
C LYS A 124 -30.08 11.49 12.29
N LEU A 125 -30.62 10.30 12.03
CA LEU A 125 -30.20 9.49 10.89
C LEU A 125 -31.07 9.80 9.68
N SER A 126 -30.46 10.27 8.58
CA SER A 126 -31.14 10.38 7.29
C SER A 126 -31.44 8.99 6.72
N ALA A 127 -32.25 8.92 5.65
CA ALA A 127 -32.45 7.67 4.93
C ALA A 127 -31.12 7.13 4.35
N PHE A 128 -30.24 8.05 3.94
CA PHE A 128 -28.91 7.72 3.44
C PHE A 128 -28.01 7.17 4.55
N HIS A 129 -28.03 7.75 5.75
CA HIS A 129 -27.31 7.18 6.90
C HIS A 129 -27.76 5.74 7.22
N HIS A 130 -29.07 5.45 7.17
CA HIS A 130 -29.55 4.07 7.35
C HIS A 130 -29.03 3.13 6.26
N PHE A 131 -29.04 3.58 5.01
CA PHE A 131 -28.50 2.82 3.89
C PHE A 131 -26.99 2.51 4.10
N GLN A 132 -26.19 3.49 4.51
CA GLN A 132 -24.76 3.30 4.79
C GLN A 132 -24.52 2.33 5.95
N LEU A 133 -25.28 2.44 7.05
CA LEU A 133 -25.17 1.53 8.20
C LEU A 133 -25.65 0.11 7.86
N ALA A 134 -26.67 -0.01 7.00
CA ALA A 134 -27.18 -1.30 6.53
C ALA A 134 -26.20 -2.01 5.58
N THR A 135 -25.58 -1.27 4.66
CA THR A 135 -24.57 -1.81 3.72
C THR A 135 -23.28 -2.23 4.44
N THR A 136 -22.92 -1.52 5.52
CA THR A 136 -21.73 -1.81 6.34
C THR A 136 -22.01 -2.67 7.59
N ASN A 137 -23.26 -3.14 7.73
CA ASN A 137 -23.74 -4.00 8.81
C ASN A 137 -23.37 -3.52 10.22
N VAL A 138 -23.62 -2.23 10.51
CA VAL A 138 -23.46 -1.65 11.84
C VAL A 138 -24.80 -1.74 12.59
N THR A 139 -24.87 -2.62 13.59
CA THR A 139 -26.07 -2.84 14.42
C THR A 139 -26.01 -2.02 15.71
N PRO A 140 -27.15 -1.72 16.38
CA PRO A 140 -27.15 -1.09 17.69
C PRO A 140 -26.43 -1.96 18.73
N GLN A 141 -26.50 -3.29 18.60
CA GLN A 141 -25.75 -4.20 19.47
C GLN A 141 -24.24 -4.04 19.29
N ARG A 142 -23.76 -3.94 18.04
CA ARG A 142 -22.33 -3.69 17.76
C ARG A 142 -21.84 -2.38 18.38
N VAL A 143 -22.65 -1.33 18.31
CA VAL A 143 -22.35 -0.03 18.95
C VAL A 143 -22.27 -0.18 20.48
N LYS A 144 -23.23 -0.88 21.11
CA LYS A 144 -23.21 -1.18 22.55
C LYS A 144 -21.99 -1.99 22.97
N ASP A 145 -21.64 -3.01 22.19
CA ASP A 145 -20.49 -3.87 22.48
C ASP A 145 -19.17 -3.11 22.38
N LEU A 146 -19.00 -2.24 21.38
CA LEU A 146 -17.83 -1.36 21.27
C LEU A 146 -17.75 -0.37 22.45
N ALA A 147 -18.88 0.20 22.86
CA ALA A 147 -18.95 1.07 24.04
C ALA A 147 -18.58 0.33 25.34
N ALA A 148 -18.99 -0.93 25.48
CA ALA A 148 -18.62 -1.80 26.59
C ALA A 148 -17.12 -2.14 26.60
N LEU A 149 -16.48 -2.13 25.42
CA LEU A 149 -15.03 -2.30 25.25
C LEU A 149 -14.24 -0.99 25.39
N GLY A 150 -14.89 0.11 25.78
CA GLY A 150 -14.24 1.39 26.04
C GLY A 150 -14.37 2.42 24.92
N HIS A 151 -14.91 2.06 23.76
CA HIS A 151 -15.12 2.97 22.63
C HIS A 151 -16.51 3.61 22.69
N LYS A 152 -16.69 4.52 23.65
CA LYS A 152 -17.95 5.24 23.87
C LYS A 152 -18.04 6.49 23.00
N ASP A 153 -19.26 6.98 22.81
CA ASP A 153 -19.56 8.29 22.20
C ASP A 153 -18.87 8.52 20.83
N LEU A 154 -18.77 7.46 20.03
CA LEU A 154 -18.16 7.54 18.71
C LEU A 154 -18.97 8.49 17.81
N PRO A 155 -18.32 9.43 17.09
CA PRO A 155 -19.01 10.18 16.05
C PRO A 155 -19.60 9.23 15.00
N LEU A 156 -20.73 9.59 14.40
CA LEU A 156 -21.40 8.78 13.37
C LEU A 156 -20.44 8.40 12.23
N GLU A 157 -19.57 9.33 11.83
CA GLU A 157 -18.53 9.09 10.82
C GLU A 157 -17.59 7.93 11.19
N LYS A 158 -17.22 7.81 12.47
CA LYS A 158 -16.40 6.69 12.95
C LYS A 158 -17.16 5.36 12.92
N LEU A 159 -18.48 5.36 13.11
CA LEU A 159 -19.28 4.15 12.93
C LEU A 159 -19.26 3.66 11.48
N PHE A 160 -19.26 4.58 10.49
CA PHE A 160 -19.08 4.19 9.09
C PHE A 160 -17.71 3.54 8.86
N MET A 161 -16.62 4.14 9.37
CA MET A 161 -15.28 3.56 9.26
C MET A 161 -15.20 2.17 9.91
N VAL A 162 -15.77 2.01 11.10
CA VAL A 162 -15.88 0.73 11.81
C VAL A 162 -16.62 -0.32 10.97
N GLY A 163 -17.71 0.07 10.32
CA GLY A 163 -18.48 -0.78 9.41
C GLY A 163 -17.66 -1.18 8.17
N ILE A 164 -17.13 -0.18 7.45
CA ILE A 164 -16.36 -0.33 6.20
C ILE A 164 -15.14 -1.24 6.40
N PHE A 165 -14.35 -0.99 7.45
CA PHE A 165 -13.13 -1.77 7.72
C PHE A 165 -13.37 -2.98 8.62
N ASN A 166 -14.64 -3.24 8.97
CA ASN A 166 -15.07 -4.37 9.78
C ASN A 166 -14.29 -4.49 11.12
N VAL A 167 -14.22 -3.38 11.87
CA VAL A 167 -13.74 -3.38 13.26
C VAL A 167 -14.82 -4.00 14.14
N SER A 168 -14.81 -5.33 14.31
CA SER A 168 -15.83 -6.03 15.09
C SER A 168 -15.48 -6.03 16.59
N PRO A 169 -16.47 -6.15 17.50
CA PRO A 169 -16.20 -6.32 18.93
C PRO A 169 -15.29 -7.51 19.24
N GLU A 170 -15.37 -8.58 18.46
CA GLU A 170 -14.49 -9.76 18.55
C GLU A 170 -13.05 -9.37 18.19
N TYR A 171 -12.84 -8.62 17.10
CA TYR A 171 -11.52 -8.12 16.74
C TYR A 171 -10.90 -7.29 17.86
N VAL A 172 -11.66 -6.36 18.44
CA VAL A 172 -11.19 -5.53 19.57
C VAL A 172 -10.82 -6.40 20.77
N ARG A 173 -11.65 -7.37 21.16
CA ARG A 173 -11.36 -8.29 22.27
C ARG A 173 -10.11 -9.14 22.01
N GLU A 174 -9.94 -9.67 20.80
CA GLU A 174 -8.78 -10.49 20.47
C GLU A 174 -7.49 -9.66 20.41
N MET A 175 -7.55 -8.41 19.95
CA MET A 175 -6.42 -7.49 20.02
C MET A 175 -6.05 -7.15 21.47
N ALA A 176 -7.03 -6.92 22.33
CA ALA A 176 -6.80 -6.71 23.76
C ALA A 176 -6.13 -7.93 24.41
N LYS A 177 -6.59 -9.15 24.10
CA LYS A 177 -5.95 -10.41 24.55
C LYS A 177 -4.52 -10.56 24.03
N ALA A 178 -4.23 -10.00 22.86
CA ALA A 178 -2.89 -10.00 22.27
C ALA A 178 -1.97 -8.89 22.85
N GLY A 179 -2.42 -8.15 23.87
CA GLY A 179 -1.64 -7.12 24.56
C GLY A 179 -1.92 -5.69 24.12
N TYR A 180 -2.89 -5.47 23.24
CA TYR A 180 -3.25 -4.16 22.69
C TYR A 180 -4.62 -3.70 23.21
N ASP A 181 -4.78 -3.61 24.53
CA ASP A 181 -6.04 -3.31 25.22
C ASP A 181 -6.39 -1.81 25.29
N LYS A 182 -5.48 -0.95 24.83
CA LYS A 182 -5.61 0.52 24.88
C LYS A 182 -5.68 1.20 23.52
N LEU A 183 -5.80 0.43 22.44
CA LEU A 183 -5.93 1.03 21.11
C LEU A 183 -7.18 1.90 21.05
N SER A 184 -7.03 3.07 20.45
CA SER A 184 -8.13 3.91 20.01
C SER A 184 -8.92 3.25 18.88
N ILE A 185 -10.12 3.77 18.61
CA ILE A 185 -10.91 3.28 17.47
C ILE A 185 -10.19 3.50 16.13
N ASP A 186 -9.41 4.57 16.03
CA ASP A 186 -8.69 4.95 14.82
C ASP A 186 -7.51 4.02 14.56
N GLU A 187 -6.79 3.64 15.61
CA GLU A 187 -5.75 2.62 15.53
C GLU A 187 -6.33 1.26 15.12
N LEU A 188 -7.47 0.85 15.69
CA LEU A 188 -8.13 -0.38 15.28
C LEU A 188 -8.57 -0.35 13.81
N VAL A 189 -9.10 0.78 13.33
CA VAL A 189 -9.42 0.98 11.91
C VAL A 189 -8.16 0.90 11.05
N GLN A 190 -7.08 1.60 11.43
CA GLN A 190 -5.80 1.54 10.73
C GLN A 190 -5.25 0.11 10.64
N GLY A 191 -5.33 -0.65 11.74
CA GLY A 191 -4.96 -2.04 11.77
C GLY A 191 -5.73 -2.85 10.73
N ARG A 192 -7.05 -2.68 10.65
CA ARG A 192 -7.89 -3.33 9.63
C ARG A 192 -7.54 -2.92 8.21
N ILE A 193 -7.26 -1.63 7.96
CA ILE A 193 -6.82 -1.12 6.64
C ILE A 193 -5.56 -1.85 6.16
N HIS A 194 -4.63 -2.12 7.07
CA HIS A 194 -3.36 -2.79 6.77
C HIS A 194 -3.38 -4.30 7.05
N ASN A 195 -4.56 -4.91 7.15
CA ASN A 195 -4.73 -6.35 7.40
C ASN A 195 -4.00 -6.87 8.66
N VAL A 196 -3.89 -6.05 9.70
CA VAL A 196 -3.40 -6.46 11.01
C VAL A 196 -4.47 -7.30 11.71
N THR A 197 -4.16 -8.59 11.92
CA THR A 197 -5.03 -9.55 12.59
C THR A 197 -4.42 -10.01 13.92
N PRO A 198 -5.23 -10.50 14.89
CA PRO A 198 -4.69 -11.11 16.11
C PRO A 198 -3.75 -12.28 15.82
N GLN A 199 -4.03 -13.05 14.75
CA GLN A 199 -3.17 -14.14 14.32
C GLN A 199 -1.80 -13.62 13.84
N ARG A 200 -1.77 -12.54 13.05
CA ARG A 200 -0.52 -11.89 12.62
C ARG A 200 0.33 -11.48 13.82
N VAL A 201 -0.27 -10.85 14.83
CA VAL A 201 0.43 -10.45 16.07
C VAL A 201 1.06 -11.68 16.75
N LYS A 202 0.29 -12.75 16.94
CA LYS A 202 0.77 -14.01 17.54
C LYS A 202 1.89 -14.66 16.74
N ASP A 203 1.79 -14.65 15.41
CA ASP A 203 2.79 -15.24 14.53
C ASP A 203 4.09 -14.45 14.55
N MET A 204 4.01 -13.12 14.61
CA MET A 204 5.19 -12.24 14.77
C MET A 204 5.86 -12.44 16.13
N ALA A 205 5.07 -12.58 17.21
CA ALA A 205 5.60 -12.94 18.53
C ALA A 205 6.37 -14.27 18.49
N THR A 206 5.81 -15.28 17.81
CA THR A 206 6.45 -16.58 17.62
C THR A 206 7.70 -16.50 16.73
N ALA A 207 7.71 -15.61 15.73
CA ALA A 207 8.86 -15.35 14.88
C ALA A 207 9.99 -14.59 15.62
N GLY A 208 9.72 -14.10 16.83
CA GLY A 208 10.71 -13.56 17.75
C GLY A 208 10.60 -12.07 18.02
N TYR A 209 9.42 -11.49 17.77
CA TYR A 209 9.03 -10.14 18.17
C TYR A 209 7.87 -10.17 19.18
N PRO A 210 8.08 -10.67 20.42
CA PRO A 210 6.99 -10.92 21.36
C PRO A 210 6.29 -9.66 21.87
N ASN A 211 6.96 -8.51 21.84
CA ASN A 211 6.50 -7.25 22.45
C ASN A 211 6.68 -6.08 21.49
N LEU A 212 6.01 -6.13 20.33
CA LEU A 212 6.04 -5.01 19.39
C LEU A 212 5.21 -3.83 19.91
N ALA A 213 5.67 -2.61 19.65
CA ALA A 213 4.79 -1.46 19.73
C ALA A 213 3.71 -1.57 18.65
N TRP A 214 2.56 -0.93 18.85
CA TRP A 214 1.46 -1.00 17.89
C TRP A 214 1.88 -0.46 16.51
N GLU A 215 2.63 0.64 16.53
CA GLU A 215 3.18 1.31 15.37
C GLU A 215 4.08 0.36 14.56
N ASP A 216 4.89 -0.46 15.23
CA ASP A 216 5.75 -1.44 14.58
C ASP A 216 4.95 -2.56 13.91
N VAL A 217 3.88 -3.05 14.55
CA VAL A 217 3.00 -4.07 13.96
C VAL A 217 2.40 -3.56 12.65
N VAL A 218 1.94 -2.30 12.66
CA VAL A 218 1.36 -1.63 11.50
C VAL A 218 2.41 -1.39 10.43
N ALA A 219 3.57 -0.85 10.77
CA ALA A 219 4.68 -0.60 9.84
C ALA A 219 5.14 -1.89 9.15
N MET A 220 5.32 -2.97 9.91
CA MET A 220 5.63 -4.28 9.38
C MET A 220 4.54 -4.80 8.43
N ALA A 221 3.27 -4.53 8.71
CA ALA A 221 2.17 -4.92 7.82
C ALA A 221 2.18 -4.14 6.51
N ILE A 222 2.38 -2.82 6.58
CA ILE A 222 2.48 -1.92 5.42
C ILE A 222 3.61 -2.35 4.50
N HIS A 223 4.79 -2.63 5.05
CA HIS A 223 5.99 -2.97 4.27
C HIS A 223 6.07 -4.47 3.91
N GLY A 224 5.06 -5.26 4.28
CA GLY A 224 4.99 -6.67 3.93
C GLY A 224 6.07 -7.52 4.60
N VAL A 225 6.47 -7.15 5.82
CA VAL A 225 7.27 -8.01 6.71
C VAL A 225 6.35 -9.13 7.20
N THR A 226 6.65 -10.37 6.82
CA THR A 226 5.88 -11.55 7.24
C THR A 226 6.64 -12.34 8.30
N PRO A 227 5.96 -13.18 9.12
CA PRO A 227 6.63 -14.10 10.03
C PRO A 227 7.66 -15.00 9.32
N GLU A 228 7.40 -15.39 8.06
CA GLU A 228 8.33 -16.15 7.22
C GLU A 228 9.59 -15.36 6.94
N TYR A 229 9.45 -14.10 6.51
CA TYR A 229 10.58 -13.21 6.24
C TYR A 229 11.43 -12.99 7.49
N VAL A 230 10.80 -12.80 8.65
CA VAL A 230 11.52 -12.71 9.94
C VAL A 230 12.34 -13.96 10.21
N ARG A 231 11.74 -15.15 10.08
CA ARG A 231 12.45 -16.42 10.31
C ARG A 231 13.62 -16.61 9.35
N GLU A 232 13.46 -16.23 8.08
CA GLU A 232 14.53 -16.22 7.10
C GLU A 232 15.68 -15.30 7.54
N VAL A 233 15.38 -14.05 7.93
CA VAL A 233 16.40 -13.09 8.40
C VAL A 233 17.15 -13.59 9.61
N ARG A 234 16.45 -14.13 10.61
CA ARG A 234 17.08 -14.70 11.80
C ARG A 234 17.98 -15.89 11.47
N SER A 235 17.56 -16.76 10.53
CA SER A 235 18.37 -17.92 10.10
C SER A 235 19.71 -17.55 9.45
N MET A 236 19.86 -16.31 8.99
CA MET A 236 21.10 -15.79 8.41
C MET A 236 22.11 -15.32 9.46
N GLY A 237 21.75 -15.30 10.74
CA GLY A 237 22.58 -14.74 11.82
C GLY A 237 22.17 -13.33 12.24
N TYR A 238 21.12 -12.75 11.62
CA TYR A 238 20.54 -11.47 12.03
C TYR A 238 19.43 -11.67 13.07
N ALA A 239 19.71 -12.48 14.09
CA ALA A 239 18.74 -12.92 15.09
C ALA A 239 18.26 -11.79 16.03
N HIS A 240 19.02 -10.70 16.12
CA HIS A 240 18.82 -9.58 17.04
C HIS A 240 18.43 -8.29 16.33
N THR A 241 17.71 -8.39 15.21
CA THR A 241 17.16 -7.21 14.54
C THR A 241 15.96 -6.68 15.31
N ASP A 242 15.92 -5.38 15.55
CA ASP A 242 14.72 -4.69 16.04
C ASP A 242 13.68 -4.54 14.91
N ALA A 243 12.57 -3.88 15.23
CA ALA A 243 11.45 -3.70 14.32
C ALA A 243 11.79 -2.81 13.12
N ASP A 244 12.53 -1.72 13.35
CA ASP A 244 12.92 -0.77 12.32
C ASP A 244 13.91 -1.41 11.35
N GLN A 245 14.88 -2.17 11.87
CA GLN A 245 15.87 -2.90 11.09
C GLN A 245 15.22 -3.91 10.15
N ILE A 246 14.28 -4.73 10.63
CA ILE A 246 13.63 -5.73 9.76
C ILE A 246 12.73 -5.08 8.71
N VAL A 247 12.10 -3.95 9.03
CA VAL A 247 11.35 -3.14 8.06
C VAL A 247 12.28 -2.55 7.01
N ALA A 248 13.43 -1.99 7.41
CA ALA A 248 14.43 -1.44 6.48
C ALA A 248 14.97 -2.51 5.52
N LEU A 249 15.33 -3.69 6.04
CA LEU A 249 15.74 -4.83 5.20
C LEU A 249 14.67 -5.17 4.15
N ARG A 250 13.40 -5.15 4.54
CA ARG A 250 12.29 -5.45 3.65
C ARG A 250 12.07 -4.37 2.58
N ILE A 251 12.09 -3.10 2.97
CA ILE A 251 11.95 -1.94 2.08
C ILE A 251 13.04 -1.94 1.01
N HIS A 252 14.28 -2.22 1.40
CA HIS A 252 15.43 -2.22 0.49
C HIS A 252 15.64 -3.55 -0.25
N GLY A 253 14.67 -4.47 -0.18
CA GLY A 253 14.67 -5.70 -0.95
C GLY A 253 15.82 -6.63 -0.59
N ILE A 254 16.24 -6.65 0.68
CA ILE A 254 17.26 -7.57 1.15
C ILE A 254 16.68 -8.98 1.18
N THR A 255 17.23 -9.84 0.32
CA THR A 255 16.84 -11.24 0.20
C THR A 255 17.86 -12.16 0.85
N LEU A 256 17.40 -13.38 1.17
CA LEU A 256 18.25 -14.50 1.61
C LEU A 256 19.41 -14.75 0.64
N GLU A 257 19.12 -14.71 -0.66
CA GLU A 257 20.10 -14.97 -1.70
C GLU A 257 21.21 -13.92 -1.68
N TYR A 258 20.86 -12.64 -1.59
CA TYR A 258 21.83 -11.56 -1.58
C TYR A 258 22.81 -11.64 -0.39
N ALA A 259 22.29 -11.86 0.81
CA ALA A 259 23.14 -11.97 2.00
C ALA A 259 24.07 -13.20 1.93
N LYS A 260 23.58 -14.33 1.42
CA LYS A 260 24.41 -15.55 1.20
C LYS A 260 25.50 -15.31 0.16
N GLU A 261 25.17 -14.68 -0.96
CA GLU A 261 26.13 -14.36 -2.00
C GLU A 261 27.22 -13.41 -1.49
N MET A 262 26.87 -12.36 -0.74
CA MET A 262 27.83 -11.43 -0.13
C MET A 262 28.76 -12.14 0.86
N ARG A 263 28.24 -13.06 1.68
CA ARG A 263 29.06 -13.90 2.56
C ARG A 263 29.99 -14.82 1.78
N GLY A 264 29.52 -15.41 0.68
CA GLY A 264 30.32 -16.22 -0.24
C GLY A 264 31.43 -15.41 -0.93
N LEU A 265 31.21 -14.10 -1.09
CA LEU A 265 32.22 -13.13 -1.49
C LEU A 265 33.13 -12.71 -0.33
N GLY A 266 33.09 -13.36 0.83
CA GLY A 266 34.03 -13.09 1.92
C GLY A 266 33.65 -11.94 2.85
N PHE A 267 32.52 -11.25 2.63
CA PHE A 267 31.98 -10.29 3.59
C PHE A 267 31.26 -11.05 4.73
N LYS A 268 32.03 -11.57 5.67
CA LYS A 268 31.54 -12.50 6.69
C LYS A 268 30.81 -11.83 7.86
N ALA A 269 31.03 -10.53 8.07
CA ALA A 269 30.58 -9.80 9.26
C ALA A 269 29.76 -8.55 8.94
N LEU A 270 28.98 -8.57 7.84
CA LEU A 270 28.06 -7.46 7.53
C LEU A 270 26.91 -7.44 8.52
N SER A 271 26.65 -6.29 9.12
CA SER A 271 25.45 -5.99 9.88
C SER A 271 24.22 -5.89 8.97
N ALA A 272 23.02 -5.77 9.56
CA ALA A 272 21.80 -5.54 8.79
C ALA A 272 21.83 -4.15 8.13
N GLU A 273 22.44 -3.18 8.80
CA GLU A 273 22.70 -1.83 8.34
C GLU A 273 23.63 -1.84 7.12
N ASP A 274 24.71 -2.61 7.16
CA ASP A 274 25.67 -2.68 6.05
C ASP A 274 25.02 -3.27 4.81
N LEU A 275 24.26 -4.37 4.96
CA LEU A 275 23.51 -4.96 3.86
C LEU A 275 22.52 -3.98 3.25
N THR A 276 21.84 -3.20 4.11
CA THR A 276 20.89 -2.17 3.70
C THR A 276 21.59 -1.05 2.94
N ALA A 277 22.69 -0.51 3.47
CA ALA A 277 23.50 0.54 2.85
C ALA A 277 24.03 0.10 1.47
N LEU A 278 24.57 -1.12 1.39
CA LEU A 278 25.03 -1.72 0.15
C LEU A 278 23.91 -1.76 -0.91
N ARG A 279 22.68 -2.15 -0.54
CA ARG A 279 21.55 -2.13 -1.47
C ARG A 279 21.06 -0.74 -1.83
N ILE A 280 20.99 0.18 -0.87
CA ILE A 280 20.62 1.58 -1.13
C ILE A 280 21.54 2.19 -2.21
N HIS A 281 22.84 1.92 -2.11
CA HIS A 281 23.83 2.40 -3.08
C HIS A 281 24.00 1.47 -4.30
N GLY A 282 23.17 0.44 -4.42
CA GLY A 282 23.11 -0.43 -5.58
C GLY A 282 24.33 -1.34 -5.74
N VAL A 283 25.06 -1.67 -4.67
CA VAL A 283 26.16 -2.64 -4.70
C VAL A 283 25.60 -4.04 -4.91
N SER A 284 25.74 -4.56 -6.13
CA SER A 284 25.34 -5.92 -6.49
C SER A 284 26.49 -6.90 -6.36
N THR A 285 26.17 -8.18 -6.18
CA THR A 285 27.17 -9.27 -6.13
C THR A 285 27.91 -9.41 -7.47
N ALA A 286 27.25 -9.10 -8.59
CA ALA A 286 27.87 -9.00 -9.91
C ALA A 286 28.91 -7.87 -9.98
N PHE A 287 28.58 -6.68 -9.46
CA PHE A 287 29.51 -5.55 -9.41
C PHE A 287 30.75 -5.88 -8.57
N VAL A 288 30.57 -6.48 -7.39
CA VAL A 288 31.70 -6.93 -6.56
C VAL A 288 32.59 -7.94 -7.32
N LYS A 289 31.99 -8.96 -7.95
CA LYS A 289 32.73 -9.98 -8.72
C LYS A 289 33.52 -9.34 -9.87
N GLU A 290 32.91 -8.39 -10.59
CA GLU A 290 33.53 -7.68 -11.70
C GLU A 290 34.74 -6.85 -11.25
N MET A 291 34.57 -6.03 -10.22
CA MET A 291 35.65 -5.22 -9.65
C MET A 291 36.81 -6.06 -9.12
N ARG A 292 36.52 -7.20 -8.47
CA ARG A 292 37.55 -8.15 -8.04
C ARG A 292 38.26 -8.83 -9.21
N GLY A 293 37.54 -9.13 -10.29
CA GLY A 293 38.12 -9.63 -11.55
C GLY A 293 39.10 -8.65 -12.17
N MET A 294 38.92 -7.35 -11.90
CA MET A 294 39.85 -6.30 -12.27
C MET A 294 41.01 -6.09 -11.27
N GLY A 295 41.12 -6.88 -10.20
CA GLY A 295 42.23 -6.82 -9.26
C GLY A 295 41.95 -6.06 -7.95
N PHE A 296 40.76 -5.48 -7.79
CA PHE A 296 40.34 -4.85 -6.52
C PHE A 296 39.86 -5.91 -5.52
N LYS A 297 40.77 -6.77 -5.06
CA LYS A 297 40.44 -7.99 -4.28
C LYS A 297 40.19 -7.72 -2.80
N ASP A 298 40.94 -6.78 -2.22
CA ASP A 298 41.02 -6.55 -0.78
C ASP A 298 40.22 -5.33 -0.31
N LEU A 299 39.14 -5.00 -1.03
CA LEU A 299 38.23 -3.91 -0.69
C LEU A 299 37.19 -4.34 0.35
N GLU A 300 36.90 -3.44 1.29
CA GLU A 300 35.82 -3.55 2.26
C GLU A 300 34.46 -3.18 1.64
N ALA A 301 33.37 -3.40 2.36
CA ALA A 301 32.02 -3.18 1.83
C ALA A 301 31.75 -1.68 1.56
N GLU A 302 32.31 -0.84 2.41
CA GLU A 302 32.28 0.62 2.36
C GLU A 302 32.99 1.13 1.11
N ASP A 303 34.09 0.49 0.68
CA ASP A 303 34.80 0.86 -0.54
C ASP A 303 33.94 0.60 -1.79
N PHE A 304 33.28 -0.56 -1.86
CA PHE A 304 32.34 -0.84 -2.95
C PHE A 304 31.16 0.13 -2.96
N THR A 305 30.73 0.57 -1.78
CA THR A 305 29.70 1.59 -1.62
C THR A 305 30.19 2.93 -2.16
N ALA A 306 31.38 3.39 -1.79
CA ALA A 306 31.98 4.62 -2.30
C ALA A 306 32.14 4.59 -3.84
N LEU A 307 32.61 3.47 -4.39
CA LEU A 307 32.70 3.26 -5.83
C LEU A 307 31.34 3.46 -6.52
N ARG A 308 30.25 2.91 -5.96
CA ARG A 308 28.91 3.07 -6.53
C ARG A 308 28.36 4.48 -6.37
N ILE A 309 28.52 5.10 -5.20
CA ILE A 309 28.10 6.48 -4.93
C ILE A 309 28.71 7.44 -5.96
N HIS A 310 29.99 7.27 -6.26
CA HIS A 310 30.71 8.14 -7.20
C HIS A 310 30.66 7.64 -8.65
N GLY A 311 29.89 6.60 -8.94
CA GLY A 311 29.67 6.12 -10.31
C GLY A 311 30.92 5.51 -10.96
N VAL A 312 31.84 4.95 -10.17
CA VAL A 312 32.95 4.17 -10.71
C VAL A 312 32.41 2.87 -11.31
N THR A 313 32.65 2.67 -12.60
CA THR A 313 32.22 1.48 -13.35
C THR A 313 33.43 0.74 -13.89
N SER A 314 33.28 -0.55 -14.19
CA SER A 314 34.33 -1.34 -14.83
C SER A 314 34.79 -0.78 -16.17
N ALA A 315 33.88 -0.23 -16.96
CA ALA A 315 34.21 0.47 -18.20
C ALA A 315 35.16 1.65 -17.94
N PHE A 316 34.87 2.47 -16.92
CA PHE A 316 35.73 3.59 -16.54
C PHE A 316 37.11 3.14 -16.06
N VAL A 317 37.17 2.10 -15.23
CA VAL A 317 38.43 1.49 -14.80
C VAL A 317 39.25 1.03 -16.02
N LYS A 318 38.61 0.34 -16.96
CA LYS A 318 39.26 -0.14 -18.18
C LYS A 318 39.78 1.02 -19.03
N GLU A 319 38.99 2.07 -19.23
CA GLU A 319 39.41 3.27 -19.96
C GLU A 319 40.64 3.92 -19.32
N MET A 320 40.66 4.09 -18.00
CA MET A 320 41.83 4.66 -17.30
C MET A 320 43.07 3.77 -17.44
N ARG A 321 42.90 2.45 -17.37
CA ARG A 321 44.00 1.50 -17.56
C ARG A 321 44.50 1.44 -19.00
N ASP A 322 43.63 1.60 -19.98
CA ASP A 322 44.01 1.69 -21.40
C ASP A 322 44.76 3.00 -21.67
N LEU A 323 44.44 4.04 -20.89
CA LEU A 323 45.26 5.23 -20.75
C LEU A 323 46.47 5.01 -19.84
N GLY A 324 46.92 3.79 -19.55
CA GLY A 324 48.21 3.56 -18.88
C GLY A 324 48.24 3.78 -17.37
N PHE A 325 47.13 4.11 -16.71
CA PHE A 325 47.03 4.07 -15.25
C PHE A 325 46.80 2.62 -14.78
N LYS A 326 47.82 1.76 -14.96
CA LYS A 326 47.70 0.30 -14.71
C LYS A 326 47.49 -0.03 -13.23
N GLU A 327 48.17 0.71 -12.35
CA GLU A 327 48.15 0.54 -10.88
C GLU A 327 47.19 1.53 -10.17
N ILE A 328 46.18 2.06 -10.88
CA ILE A 328 45.25 3.02 -10.29
C ILE A 328 44.47 2.43 -9.12
N THR A 329 44.47 3.12 -8.00
CA THR A 329 43.79 2.70 -6.77
C THR A 329 42.30 3.00 -6.83
N HIS A 330 41.52 2.38 -5.94
CA HIS A 330 40.08 2.64 -5.85
C HIS A 330 39.80 4.08 -5.37
N GLU A 331 40.63 4.61 -4.47
CA GLU A 331 40.56 6.00 -3.98
C GLU A 331 40.82 7.00 -5.11
N GLU A 332 41.82 6.75 -5.97
CA GLU A 332 42.11 7.59 -7.13
C GLU A 332 40.96 7.55 -8.14
N LEU A 333 40.37 6.38 -8.39
CA LEU A 333 39.20 6.26 -9.26
C LEU A 333 37.99 7.02 -8.73
N VAL A 334 37.75 6.96 -7.42
CA VAL A 334 36.71 7.74 -6.74
C VAL A 334 37.01 9.24 -6.87
N SER A 335 38.24 9.65 -6.58
CA SER A 335 38.70 11.04 -6.71
C SER A 335 38.54 11.58 -8.13
N PHE A 336 38.88 10.77 -9.14
CA PHE A 336 38.67 11.09 -10.54
C PHE A 336 37.20 11.36 -10.83
N ARG A 337 36.29 10.54 -10.31
CA ARG A 337 34.86 10.75 -10.49
C ARG A 337 34.36 12.01 -9.79
N ILE A 338 34.80 12.26 -8.55
CA ILE A 338 34.43 13.46 -7.78
C ILE A 338 34.84 14.74 -8.51
N HIS A 339 36.07 14.77 -9.05
CA HIS A 339 36.62 15.97 -9.70
C HIS A 339 36.40 15.99 -11.22
N GLY A 340 35.71 15.00 -11.77
CA GLY A 340 35.38 14.90 -13.19
C GLY A 340 36.58 14.63 -14.10
N VAL A 341 37.63 13.98 -13.63
CA VAL A 341 38.70 13.46 -14.50
C VAL A 341 38.12 12.37 -15.41
N THR A 342 37.94 12.70 -16.69
CA THR A 342 37.39 11.79 -17.71
C THR A 342 38.49 11.24 -18.63
N SER A 343 38.19 10.15 -19.35
CA SER A 343 39.12 9.59 -20.34
C SER A 343 39.40 10.57 -21.48
N ASP A 344 38.40 11.37 -21.88
CA ASP A 344 38.56 12.46 -22.86
C ASP A 344 39.53 13.55 -22.38
N PHE A 345 39.39 13.98 -21.12
CA PHE A 345 40.29 14.97 -20.52
C PHE A 345 41.74 14.48 -20.52
N VAL A 346 41.97 13.24 -20.10
CA VAL A 346 43.32 12.65 -20.12
C VAL A 346 43.88 12.54 -21.54
N LYS A 347 43.06 12.14 -22.53
CA LYS A 347 43.49 12.04 -23.94
C LYS A 347 43.92 13.41 -24.48
N LYS A 348 43.12 14.45 -24.26
CA LYS A 348 43.43 15.83 -24.70
C LYS A 348 44.74 16.36 -24.14
N LEU A 349 45.03 16.09 -22.86
CA LEU A 349 46.30 16.46 -22.24
C LEU A 349 47.49 15.73 -22.88
N ARG A 350 47.33 14.45 -23.23
CA ARG A 350 48.37 13.67 -23.93
C ARG A 350 48.60 14.16 -25.36
N ASP A 351 47.53 14.47 -26.08
CA ASP A 351 47.60 15.07 -27.42
C ASP A 351 48.24 16.48 -27.37
N ALA A 352 48.24 17.11 -26.20
CA ALA A 352 48.96 18.35 -25.92
C ALA A 352 50.41 18.16 -25.48
N GLY A 353 50.91 16.92 -25.44
CA GLY A 353 52.29 16.58 -25.10
C GLY A 353 52.52 16.26 -23.62
N TYR A 354 51.49 16.38 -22.77
CA TYR A 354 51.60 16.09 -21.34
C TYR A 354 51.31 14.61 -21.07
N THR A 355 52.33 13.77 -21.27
CA THR A 355 52.20 12.30 -21.23
C THR A 355 52.55 11.67 -19.88
N LYS A 356 53.19 12.41 -18.97
CA LYS A 356 53.66 11.94 -17.65
C LYS A 356 52.96 12.69 -16.51
N ILE A 357 51.63 12.72 -16.52
CA ILE A 357 50.82 13.32 -15.45
C ILE A 357 50.36 12.22 -14.49
N THR A 358 50.58 12.42 -13.20
CA THR A 358 50.10 11.55 -12.12
C THR A 358 48.59 11.68 -11.88
N PRO A 359 47.93 10.70 -11.26
CA PRO A 359 46.53 10.82 -10.86
C PRO A 359 46.23 12.08 -10.03
N GLU A 360 47.06 12.40 -9.05
CA GLU A 360 46.90 13.57 -8.19
C GLU A 360 46.99 14.87 -8.97
N GLU A 361 47.90 14.96 -9.95
CA GLU A 361 48.02 16.13 -10.82
C GLU A 361 46.80 16.28 -11.72
N LEU A 362 46.25 15.20 -12.29
CA LEU A 362 45.02 15.26 -13.08
C LEU A 362 43.85 15.81 -12.26
N VAL A 363 43.71 15.33 -11.03
CA VAL A 363 42.70 15.84 -10.08
C VAL A 363 42.94 17.32 -9.78
N ARG A 364 44.19 17.72 -9.51
CA ARG A 364 44.54 19.11 -9.23
C ARG A 364 44.22 20.03 -10.41
N LEU A 365 44.52 19.61 -11.64
CA LEU A 365 44.19 20.38 -12.84
C LEU A 365 42.68 20.60 -12.93
N ARG A 366 41.87 19.56 -12.69
CA ARG A 366 40.41 19.67 -12.67
C ARG A 366 39.88 20.61 -11.58
N ILE A 367 40.43 20.54 -10.37
CA ILE A 367 40.05 21.43 -9.26
C ILE A 367 40.29 22.90 -9.62
N HIS A 368 41.38 23.19 -10.35
CA HIS A 368 41.75 24.56 -10.73
C HIS A 368 41.18 24.98 -12.09
N GLY A 369 40.34 24.16 -12.72
CA GLY A 369 39.77 24.44 -14.05
C GLY A 369 40.83 24.51 -15.16
N ILE A 370 41.97 23.87 -14.98
CA ILE A 370 43.06 23.86 -15.96
C ILE A 370 42.83 22.73 -16.97
N ASP A 371 42.79 23.09 -18.25
CA ASP A 371 42.61 22.18 -19.37
C ASP A 371 43.77 22.23 -20.39
N GLU A 372 43.67 21.46 -21.46
CA GLU A 372 44.68 21.43 -22.52
C GLU A 372 44.86 22.79 -23.22
N THR A 373 43.81 23.62 -23.26
CA THR A 373 43.86 24.92 -23.93
C THR A 373 44.67 25.91 -23.12
N PHE A 374 44.44 25.96 -21.81
CA PHE A 374 45.23 26.76 -20.87
C PHE A 374 46.70 26.31 -20.89
N MET A 375 46.96 25.01 -20.80
CA MET A 375 48.32 24.48 -20.78
C MET A 375 49.10 24.76 -22.09
N ARG A 376 48.43 24.65 -23.26
CA ARG A 376 49.01 25.05 -24.56
C ARG A 376 49.31 26.55 -24.65
N SER A 377 48.50 27.40 -24.00
CA SER A 377 48.74 28.84 -24.00
C SER A 377 50.01 29.22 -23.22
N MET A 378 50.25 28.55 -22.09
CA MET A 378 51.44 28.78 -21.25
C MET A 378 52.73 28.32 -21.95
N SER A 379 52.70 27.15 -22.59
CA SER A 379 53.86 26.61 -23.33
C SER A 379 54.23 27.41 -24.59
N ARG A 380 53.30 28.20 -25.14
CA ARG A 380 53.57 29.13 -26.25
C ARG A 380 54.09 30.51 -25.78
N GLY A 381 53.82 30.89 -24.52
CA GLY A 381 54.20 32.19 -23.96
C GLY A 381 55.68 32.34 -23.59
N GLU A 382 56.38 31.24 -23.30
CA GLU A 382 57.79 31.27 -22.89
C GLU A 382 58.80 31.42 -24.07
N SER A 383 58.36 31.33 -25.34
CA SER A 383 59.28 31.43 -26.49
C SER A 383 59.65 32.86 -26.91
N LYS A 384 59.24 33.89 -26.16
CA LYS A 384 59.67 35.28 -26.38
C LYS A 384 60.38 35.86 -25.17
N SER A 385 61.60 35.40 -24.92
CA SER A 385 62.60 36.25 -24.28
C SER A 385 63.38 36.97 -25.39
N PRO A 386 63.27 38.29 -25.56
CA PRO A 386 64.18 39.01 -26.44
C PRO A 386 65.54 39.08 -25.73
N GLY A 387 66.50 38.32 -26.27
CA GLY A 387 67.90 38.49 -25.92
C GLY A 387 68.42 39.83 -26.45
N LYS A 388 69.09 40.54 -25.54
CA LYS A 388 69.92 41.74 -25.69
C LYS A 388 69.24 43.09 -25.86
#